data_AF-A0A7W9TKC5-F1
#
_entry.id   AF-A0A7W9TKC5-F1
#
_cell.length_a   1.000
_cell.length_b   1.000
_cell.length_c   1.000
_cell.angle_alpha   90.00
_cell.angle_beta   90.00
_cell.angle_gamma   90.00
#
_symmetry.space_group_name_H-M   'P 1'
#
loop_
_entity.id
_entity.type
_entity.pdbx_description
1 polymer ?
#
loop_
_entity_poly.entity_id
_entity_poly.type
_entity_poly.pdbx_seq_one_letter_code
_entity_poly.pdbx_strand_id
1 'polypeptide(L)'
;MTSTVTDGAALSDAELDDLRETVRSVCADAGGTAAVRRLAEEAPGIDAGLWDTLGRQVGLAALGLPASAGGIGGLAEIAVVCEELGRTLAPVPLLSSTVLAGQVLAGCGTADKALAGLAEGTVHALAVAAPDGRWRPDAVPVAVSWKGGGPLLHGTAPFVLDGADAEALVVAAAGADGVDLFLADPREPGVTVRRVPTLDLSRGQAVVTFSGARVKALTAGGEGADIVSRALDVALIALAAEQLGGAQAALDMTVAHVRDRTQFGRAIGGFQAVKHACADMLLQVEAARSAVVRAVLADGSPEVLAEAAAVAQAWCGEAFVSVAAECVQFHGGMGFTWEHDAHLYFRRAQSDAVLLGGAAHHRERLAGLLGW
;
A
#
# COMPACT_ATOMS: atom_id res chain seq x y z
N MET A 1 -3.30 -15.95 30.38
CA MET A 1 -4.24 -16.92 29.76
C MET A 1 -4.51 -16.43 28.36
N THR A 2 -3.71 -16.92 27.43
CA THR A 2 -3.70 -16.57 26.02
C THR A 2 -4.89 -17.26 25.36
N SER A 3 -5.96 -16.50 25.11
CA SER A 3 -7.09 -16.97 24.31
C SER A 3 -6.78 -16.68 22.85
N THR A 4 -6.37 -17.71 22.13
CA THR A 4 -6.31 -17.81 20.68
C THR A 4 -7.64 -17.36 20.07
N VAL A 5 -7.65 -16.23 19.36
CA VAL A 5 -8.70 -15.83 18.43
C VAL A 5 -8.06 -15.76 17.06
N THR A 6 -8.20 -16.83 16.29
CA THR A 6 -8.07 -16.86 14.83
C THR A 6 -8.62 -18.21 14.38
N ASP A 7 -9.84 -18.19 13.87
CA ASP A 7 -10.33 -19.22 12.95
C ASP A 7 -11.34 -18.53 12.01
N GLY A 8 -10.81 -17.58 11.24
CA GLY A 8 -11.27 -17.41 9.86
C GLY A 8 -10.42 -18.36 9.06
N ALA A 9 -10.97 -19.47 8.58
CA ALA A 9 -10.22 -20.43 7.78
C ALA A 9 -9.63 -19.70 6.56
N ALA A 10 -8.34 -19.87 6.32
CA ALA A 10 -7.69 -19.38 5.11
C ALA A 10 -8.45 -19.90 3.88
N LEU A 11 -8.70 -19.05 2.89
CA LEU A 11 -9.39 -19.47 1.68
C LEU A 11 -8.60 -20.59 0.99
N SER A 12 -9.32 -21.54 0.41
CA SER A 12 -8.72 -22.52 -0.49
C SER A 12 -8.16 -21.84 -1.75
N ASP A 13 -7.24 -22.50 -2.44
CA ASP A 13 -6.68 -21.98 -3.70
C ASP A 13 -7.78 -21.61 -4.72
N ALA A 14 -8.86 -22.39 -4.77
CA ALA A 14 -10.02 -22.10 -5.64
C ALA A 14 -10.76 -20.82 -5.23
N GLU A 15 -10.96 -20.59 -3.93
CA GLU A 15 -11.60 -19.38 -3.42
C GLU A 15 -10.70 -18.14 -3.61
N LEU A 16 -9.39 -18.30 -3.50
CA LEU A 16 -8.42 -17.24 -3.85
C LEU A 16 -8.44 -16.91 -5.35
N ASP A 17 -8.59 -17.91 -6.21
CA ASP A 17 -8.75 -17.73 -7.65
C ASP A 17 -10.07 -17.00 -7.99
N ASP A 18 -11.18 -17.36 -7.34
CA ASP A 18 -12.48 -16.69 -7.50
C ASP A 18 -12.42 -15.21 -7.05
N LEU A 19 -11.74 -14.93 -5.93
CA LEU A 19 -11.49 -13.56 -5.46
C LEU A 19 -10.66 -12.78 -6.49
N ARG A 20 -9.61 -13.40 -7.03
CA ARG A 20 -8.77 -12.78 -8.07
C ARG A 20 -9.59 -12.42 -9.30
N GLU A 21 -10.43 -13.34 -9.79
CA GLU A 21 -11.28 -13.10 -10.95
C GLU A 21 -12.31 -11.99 -10.68
N THR A 22 -12.91 -11.97 -9.49
CA THR A 22 -13.85 -10.93 -9.08
C THR A 22 -13.22 -9.54 -9.11
N VAL A 23 -12.07 -9.37 -8.45
CA VAL A 23 -11.36 -8.06 -8.42
C VAL A 23 -10.94 -7.65 -9.82
N ARG A 24 -10.42 -8.60 -10.62
CA ARG A 24 -10.03 -8.34 -12.01
C ARG A 24 -11.20 -7.86 -12.86
N SER A 25 -12.36 -8.52 -12.75
CA SER A 25 -13.56 -8.15 -13.50
C SER A 25 -14.02 -6.75 -13.14
N VAL A 26 -14.11 -6.43 -11.84
CA VAL A 26 -14.53 -5.09 -11.39
C VAL A 26 -13.57 -4.01 -11.86
N CYS A 27 -12.25 -4.25 -11.79
CA CYS A 27 -11.27 -3.29 -12.27
C CYS A 27 -11.34 -3.11 -13.80
N ALA A 28 -11.58 -4.19 -14.56
CA ALA A 28 -11.77 -4.11 -16.00
C ALA A 28 -13.04 -3.33 -16.37
N ASP A 29 -14.16 -3.59 -15.69
CA ASP A 29 -15.44 -2.89 -15.88
C ASP A 29 -15.35 -1.39 -15.54
N ALA A 30 -14.49 -1.02 -14.57
CA ALA A 30 -14.19 0.37 -14.23
C ALA A 30 -13.25 1.08 -15.23
N GLY A 31 -12.78 0.36 -16.26
CA GLY A 31 -11.92 0.86 -17.33
C GLY A 31 -10.41 0.64 -17.10
N GLY A 32 -10.02 -0.17 -16.12
CA GLY A 32 -8.62 -0.45 -15.79
C GLY A 32 -7.82 0.82 -15.49
N THR A 33 -6.69 0.98 -16.18
CA THR A 33 -5.81 2.16 -16.09
C THR A 33 -6.50 3.48 -16.48
N ALA A 34 -7.62 3.44 -17.19
CA ALA A 34 -8.41 4.65 -17.46
C ALA A 34 -8.94 5.30 -16.18
N ALA A 35 -9.10 4.55 -15.09
CA ALA A 35 -9.45 5.11 -13.78
C ALA A 35 -8.41 6.11 -13.27
N VAL A 36 -7.12 5.80 -13.44
CA VAL A 36 -6.03 6.72 -13.07
C VAL A 36 -6.10 8.02 -13.86
N ARG A 37 -6.48 7.94 -15.14
CA ARG A 37 -6.56 9.09 -16.06
C ARG A 37 -7.74 10.03 -15.76
N ARG A 38 -8.73 9.56 -15.00
CA ARG A 38 -9.84 10.40 -14.53
C ARG A 38 -9.40 11.30 -13.37
N LEU A 39 -8.29 10.99 -12.70
CA LEU A 39 -7.73 11.82 -11.65
C LEU A 39 -7.06 13.06 -12.25
N ALA A 40 -7.29 14.21 -11.62
CA ALA A 40 -6.64 15.45 -12.03
C ALA A 40 -5.22 15.52 -11.47
N GLU A 41 -4.28 16.11 -12.23
CA GLU A 41 -2.90 16.32 -11.75
C GLU A 41 -2.86 17.22 -10.50
N GLU A 42 -3.81 18.14 -10.38
CA GLU A 42 -3.96 19.03 -9.23
C GLU A 42 -4.72 18.39 -8.05
N ALA A 43 -5.37 17.25 -8.29
CA ALA A 43 -6.11 16.49 -7.27
C ALA A 43 -5.85 14.97 -7.41
N PRO A 44 -4.57 14.53 -7.30
CA PRO A 44 -4.24 13.10 -7.26
C PRO A 44 -4.85 12.48 -6.02
N GLY A 45 -5.33 11.24 -6.06
CA GLY A 45 -6.06 10.65 -4.94
C GLY A 45 -6.83 9.40 -5.31
N ILE A 46 -8.03 9.25 -4.76
CA ILE A 46 -8.85 8.04 -4.90
C ILE A 46 -9.99 8.24 -5.90
N ASP A 47 -10.34 7.18 -6.64
CA ASP A 47 -11.61 7.08 -7.35
C ASP A 47 -12.69 6.57 -6.37
N ALA A 48 -13.47 7.51 -5.82
CA ALA A 48 -14.50 7.21 -4.82
C ALA A 48 -15.59 6.28 -5.35
N GLY A 49 -15.89 6.31 -6.66
CA GLY A 49 -16.87 5.42 -7.27
C GLY A 49 -16.35 3.98 -7.33
N LEU A 50 -15.10 3.81 -7.76
CA LEU A 50 -14.44 2.51 -7.73
C LEU A 50 -14.27 1.98 -6.29
N TRP A 51 -13.97 2.85 -5.33
CA TRP A 51 -13.89 2.46 -3.92
C TRP A 51 -15.25 2.06 -3.33
N ASP A 52 -16.34 2.70 -3.72
CA ASP A 52 -17.68 2.24 -3.31
C ASP A 52 -17.94 0.80 -3.78
N THR A 53 -17.64 0.50 -5.05
CA THR A 53 -17.81 -0.85 -5.59
C THR A 53 -16.89 -1.86 -4.91
N LEU A 54 -15.58 -1.63 -4.91
CA LEU A 54 -14.61 -2.57 -4.36
C LEU A 54 -14.65 -2.65 -2.83
N GLY A 55 -14.63 -1.50 -2.16
CA GLY A 55 -14.58 -1.41 -0.71
C GLY A 55 -15.88 -1.89 -0.06
N ARG A 56 -17.03 -1.39 -0.52
CA ARG A 56 -18.33 -1.63 0.15
C ARG A 56 -19.11 -2.78 -0.46
N GLN A 57 -19.27 -2.82 -1.78
CA GLN A 57 -20.13 -3.82 -2.43
C GLN A 57 -19.46 -5.19 -2.52
N VAL A 58 -18.17 -5.24 -2.88
CA VAL A 58 -17.36 -6.47 -2.84
C VAL A 58 -16.88 -6.78 -1.41
N GLY A 59 -16.77 -5.77 -0.55
CA GLY A 59 -16.42 -5.93 0.86
C GLY A 59 -14.92 -5.85 1.17
N LEU A 60 -14.10 -5.37 0.22
CA LEU A 60 -12.65 -5.30 0.41
C LEU A 60 -12.23 -4.31 1.50
N ALA A 61 -13.12 -3.42 1.94
CA ALA A 61 -12.83 -2.52 3.06
C ALA A 61 -12.64 -3.28 4.39
N ALA A 62 -13.27 -4.44 4.53
CA ALA A 62 -13.18 -5.30 5.72
C ALA A 62 -12.03 -6.32 5.67
N LEU A 63 -11.22 -6.31 4.61
CA LEU A 63 -10.21 -7.33 4.34
C LEU A 63 -9.07 -7.32 5.38
N GLY A 64 -8.78 -8.48 5.96
CA GLY A 64 -7.77 -8.70 6.99
C GLY A 64 -8.06 -8.04 8.34
N LEU A 65 -9.27 -7.53 8.56
CA LEU A 65 -9.67 -6.97 9.85
C LEU A 65 -10.14 -8.07 10.82
N PRO A 66 -10.21 -7.79 12.14
CA PRO A 66 -10.77 -8.73 13.10
C PRO A 66 -12.24 -9.06 12.80
N ALA A 67 -12.63 -10.33 13.01
CA ALA A 67 -14.02 -10.78 12.84
C ALA A 67 -15.02 -10.00 13.74
N SER A 68 -14.58 -9.50 14.90
CA SER A 68 -15.40 -8.66 15.78
C SER A 68 -15.83 -7.32 15.15
N ALA A 69 -15.12 -6.88 14.13
CA ALA A 69 -15.43 -5.68 13.34
C ALA A 69 -16.05 -6.01 11.97
N GLY A 70 -16.47 -7.27 11.74
CA GLY A 70 -16.97 -7.72 10.45
C GLY A 70 -15.87 -8.04 9.43
N GLY A 71 -14.62 -8.21 9.89
CA GLY A 71 -13.50 -8.50 9.02
C GLY A 71 -13.57 -9.86 8.31
N ILE A 72 -12.92 -9.93 7.15
CA ILE A 72 -12.87 -11.11 6.28
C ILE A 72 -11.44 -11.37 5.80
N GLY A 73 -11.10 -12.64 5.56
CA GLY A 73 -9.78 -13.04 5.05
C GLY A 73 -8.61 -12.64 5.95
N GLY A 74 -7.41 -12.71 5.39
CA GLY A 74 -6.15 -12.40 6.03
C GLY A 74 -5.09 -11.99 5.02
N LEU A 75 -3.82 -12.28 5.33
CA LEU A 75 -2.70 -11.82 4.52
C LEU A 75 -2.68 -12.39 3.09
N ALA A 76 -3.15 -13.63 2.91
CA ALA A 76 -3.21 -14.26 1.59
C ALA A 76 -4.19 -13.53 0.66
N GLU A 77 -5.39 -13.22 1.15
CA GLU A 77 -6.40 -12.49 0.38
C GLU A 77 -5.96 -11.04 0.13
N ILE A 78 -5.35 -10.38 1.13
CA ILE A 78 -4.73 -9.05 0.94
C ILE A 78 -3.74 -9.09 -0.23
N ALA A 79 -2.83 -10.07 -0.26
CA ALA A 79 -1.83 -10.18 -1.30
C ALA A 79 -2.47 -10.40 -2.69
N VAL A 80 -3.46 -11.28 -2.81
CA VAL A 80 -4.17 -11.52 -4.08
C VAL A 80 -4.88 -10.26 -4.57
N VAL A 81 -5.58 -9.56 -3.69
CA VAL A 81 -6.29 -8.34 -4.04
C VAL A 81 -5.30 -7.26 -4.46
N CYS A 82 -4.23 -7.04 -3.69
CA CYS A 82 -3.21 -6.06 -4.02
C CYS A 82 -2.52 -6.36 -5.36
N GLU A 83 -2.25 -7.62 -5.69
CA GLU A 83 -1.70 -8.00 -7.00
C GLU A 83 -2.64 -7.55 -8.13
N GLU A 84 -3.95 -7.82 -8.06
CA GLU A 84 -4.90 -7.40 -9.09
C GLU A 84 -5.12 -5.88 -9.17
N LEU A 85 -5.10 -5.18 -8.02
CA LEU A 85 -5.13 -3.71 -7.99
C LEU A 85 -3.87 -3.14 -8.65
N GLY A 86 -2.70 -3.74 -8.42
CA GLY A 86 -1.43 -3.37 -9.04
C GLY A 86 -1.42 -3.59 -10.54
N ARG A 87 -2.05 -4.67 -11.03
CA ARG A 87 -2.20 -4.95 -12.48
C ARG A 87 -2.98 -3.87 -13.23
N THR A 88 -3.76 -3.04 -12.55
CA THR A 88 -4.58 -1.98 -13.16
C THR A 88 -4.26 -0.58 -12.64
N LEU A 89 -3.32 -0.46 -11.70
CA LEU A 89 -2.98 0.77 -10.98
C LEU A 89 -4.21 1.38 -10.29
N ALA A 90 -5.11 0.55 -9.79
CA ALA A 90 -6.41 0.98 -9.27
C ALA A 90 -6.24 2.07 -8.18
N PRO A 91 -6.82 3.27 -8.36
CA PRO A 91 -6.69 4.37 -7.41
C PRO A 91 -7.68 4.23 -6.26
N VAL A 92 -7.50 3.21 -5.40
CA VAL A 92 -8.35 2.94 -4.25
C VAL A 92 -7.55 2.91 -2.95
N PRO A 93 -8.15 3.33 -1.81
CA PRO A 93 -7.44 3.45 -0.54
C PRO A 93 -7.27 2.10 0.18
N LEU A 94 -7.15 0.97 -0.52
CA LEU A 94 -6.97 -0.33 0.14
C LEU A 94 -5.66 -0.33 0.96
N LEU A 95 -4.56 0.13 0.36
CA LEU A 95 -3.25 0.18 1.04
C LEU A 95 -3.24 1.18 2.20
N SER A 96 -3.75 2.40 2.00
CA SER A 96 -3.75 3.48 3.01
C SER A 96 -4.74 3.25 4.14
N SER A 97 -5.97 2.83 3.80
CA SER A 97 -7.07 2.66 4.73
C SER A 97 -7.11 1.25 5.28
N THR A 98 -7.44 0.26 4.47
CA THR A 98 -7.68 -1.12 4.97
C THR A 98 -6.42 -1.76 5.53
N VAL A 99 -5.29 -1.62 4.84
CA VAL A 99 -4.04 -2.25 5.26
C VAL A 99 -3.31 -1.39 6.30
N LEU A 100 -2.85 -0.18 5.96
CA LEU A 100 -2.07 0.64 6.89
C LEU A 100 -2.87 1.04 8.13
N ALA A 101 -3.97 1.79 7.96
CA ALA A 101 -4.75 2.26 9.09
C ALA A 101 -5.51 1.11 9.78
N GLY A 102 -6.10 0.19 9.03
CA GLY A 102 -6.89 -0.93 9.55
C GLY A 102 -6.07 -1.89 10.40
N GLN A 103 -4.86 -2.27 9.97
CA GLN A 103 -4.00 -3.15 10.78
C GLN A 103 -3.47 -2.47 12.04
N VAL A 104 -3.19 -1.16 11.98
CA VAL A 104 -2.85 -0.38 13.19
C VAL A 104 -4.03 -0.35 14.16
N LEU A 105 -5.25 -0.07 13.67
CA LEU A 105 -6.45 -0.05 14.48
C LEU A 105 -6.77 -1.44 15.07
N ALA A 106 -6.55 -2.52 14.31
CA ALA A 106 -6.74 -3.90 14.77
C ALA A 106 -5.81 -4.26 15.93
N GLY A 107 -4.60 -3.68 15.96
CA GLY A 107 -3.67 -3.80 17.08
C GLY A 107 -4.03 -2.95 18.29
N CYS A 108 -4.99 -2.02 18.18
CA CYS A 108 -5.41 -1.16 19.27
C CYS A 108 -6.56 -1.80 20.07
N GLY A 109 -6.47 -1.84 21.40
CA GLY A 109 -7.51 -2.43 22.26
C GLY A 109 -8.79 -1.58 22.43
N THR A 110 -8.89 -0.39 21.82
CA THR A 110 -10.01 0.56 22.03
C THR A 110 -10.61 1.15 20.74
N ALA A 111 -10.33 0.49 19.61
CA ALA A 111 -10.61 0.98 18.26
C ALA A 111 -11.91 0.44 17.62
N ASP A 112 -12.74 -0.33 18.33
CA ASP A 112 -13.91 -1.05 17.77
C ASP A 112 -14.79 -0.21 16.84
N LYS A 113 -15.14 1.02 17.26
CA LYS A 113 -15.98 1.92 16.44
C LYS A 113 -15.28 2.37 15.16
N ALA A 114 -13.98 2.62 15.20
CA ALA A 114 -13.21 3.02 14.03
C ALA A 114 -13.04 1.84 13.06
N LEU A 115 -12.78 0.64 13.59
CA LEU A 115 -12.71 -0.59 12.81
C LEU A 115 -14.05 -0.89 12.11
N ALA A 116 -15.17 -0.77 12.81
CA ALA A 116 -16.50 -0.97 12.21
C ALA A 116 -16.77 0.03 11.07
N GLY A 117 -16.48 1.32 11.28
CA GLY A 117 -16.62 2.32 10.23
C GLY A 117 -15.72 2.06 9.03
N LEU A 118 -14.48 1.62 9.27
CA LEU A 118 -13.53 1.26 8.22
C LEU A 118 -14.01 0.03 7.43
N ALA A 119 -14.50 -1.02 8.11
CA ALA A 119 -15.08 -2.20 7.47
C ALA A 119 -16.30 -1.87 6.59
N GLU A 120 -17.06 -0.84 6.96
CA GLU A 120 -18.17 -0.30 6.15
C GLU A 120 -17.71 0.59 4.98
N GLY A 121 -16.41 0.86 4.85
CA GLY A 121 -15.82 1.63 3.74
C GLY A 121 -15.44 3.08 4.07
N THR A 122 -15.44 3.47 5.34
CA THR A 122 -14.95 4.81 5.78
C THR A 122 -13.45 4.89 5.57
N VAL A 123 -12.98 5.90 4.84
CA VAL A 123 -11.56 6.03 4.51
C VAL A 123 -10.77 6.54 5.72
N HIS A 124 -9.81 5.76 6.18
CA HIS A 124 -8.86 6.14 7.22
C HIS A 124 -7.48 6.33 6.62
N ALA A 125 -6.68 7.24 7.17
CA ALA A 125 -5.27 7.39 6.78
C ALA A 125 -4.34 7.40 7.98
N LEU A 126 -3.17 6.79 7.83
CA LEU A 126 -2.15 6.65 8.86
C LEU A 126 -1.08 7.76 8.74
N ALA A 127 -0.97 8.57 9.78
CA ALA A 127 0.03 9.62 9.94
C ALA A 127 1.15 9.16 10.89
N VAL A 128 2.23 8.62 10.30
CA VAL A 128 3.27 7.91 11.05
C VAL A 128 4.70 8.16 10.56
N ALA A 129 4.87 8.63 9.33
CA ALA A 129 6.18 8.80 8.73
C ALA A 129 6.98 9.93 9.39
N ALA A 130 8.27 9.69 9.59
CA ALA A 130 9.26 10.71 9.88
C ALA A 130 9.55 11.57 8.63
N PRO A 131 10.28 12.70 8.77
CA PRO A 131 10.58 13.59 7.64
C PRO A 131 11.33 12.96 6.46
N ASP A 132 11.98 11.82 6.67
CA ASP A 132 12.64 11.03 5.62
C ASP A 132 11.70 10.02 4.92
N GLY A 133 10.41 10.03 5.27
CA GLY A 133 9.38 9.14 4.71
C GLY A 133 9.30 7.76 5.38
N ARG A 134 10.13 7.49 6.39
CA ARG A 134 10.22 6.16 7.03
C ARG A 134 9.52 6.15 8.38
N TRP A 135 9.19 4.95 8.84
CA TRP A 135 8.79 4.78 10.23
C TRP A 135 10.01 4.80 11.15
N ARG A 136 9.98 5.71 12.13
CA ARG A 136 11.04 5.88 13.14
C ARG A 136 10.42 6.21 14.49
N PRO A 137 10.26 5.21 15.39
CA PRO A 137 9.72 5.44 16.73
C PRO A 137 10.45 6.52 17.53
N ASP A 138 11.75 6.70 17.26
CA ASP A 138 12.64 7.69 17.90
C ASP A 138 12.53 9.10 17.29
N ALA A 139 11.83 9.25 16.16
CA ALA A 139 11.77 10.49 15.38
C ALA A 139 10.36 10.84 14.89
N VAL A 140 9.33 10.44 15.63
CA VAL A 140 7.92 10.77 15.33
C VAL A 140 7.72 12.29 15.39
N PRO A 141 7.24 12.94 14.30
CA PRO A 141 7.22 14.41 14.20
C PRO A 141 6.01 15.06 14.87
N VAL A 142 5.04 14.26 15.33
CA VAL A 142 3.86 14.72 16.07
C VAL A 142 4.04 14.38 17.55
N ALA A 143 3.73 15.33 18.42
CA ALA A 143 3.78 15.17 19.87
C ALA A 143 2.39 15.30 20.48
N VAL A 144 2.17 14.61 21.60
CA VAL A 144 0.95 14.71 22.39
C VAL A 144 1.19 15.51 23.68
N SER A 145 0.23 16.36 24.04
CA SER A 145 0.15 16.97 25.37
C SER A 145 -1.22 16.73 25.99
N TRP A 146 -1.29 16.62 27.32
CA TRP A 146 -2.52 16.39 28.05
C TRP A 146 -2.98 17.70 28.70
N LYS A 147 -4.05 18.32 28.18
CA LYS A 147 -4.60 19.59 28.70
C LYS A 147 -6.13 19.58 28.67
N GLY A 148 -6.75 20.17 29.68
CA GLY A 148 -8.20 20.43 29.67
C GLY A 148 -9.09 19.19 29.58
N GLY A 149 -8.64 18.04 30.08
CA GLY A 149 -9.44 16.81 30.14
C GLY A 149 -9.23 15.83 28.97
N GLY A 150 -8.29 16.07 28.05
CA GLY A 150 -7.97 15.13 26.98
C GLY A 150 -6.62 15.37 26.29
N PRO A 151 -6.21 14.49 25.37
CA PRO A 151 -4.99 14.63 24.59
C PRO A 151 -5.16 15.67 23.47
N LEU A 152 -4.11 16.47 23.27
CA LEU A 152 -3.97 17.45 22.19
C LEU A 152 -2.72 17.13 21.37
N LEU A 153 -2.86 17.09 20.04
CA LEU A 153 -1.72 16.87 19.14
C LEU A 153 -1.11 18.17 18.63
N HIS A 154 0.22 18.15 18.48
CA HIS A 154 1.02 19.23 17.95
C HIS A 154 2.09 18.69 17.01
N GLY A 155 2.33 19.38 15.89
CA GLY A 155 3.39 19.02 14.94
C GLY A 155 2.84 18.75 13.54
N THR A 156 3.70 18.20 12.68
CA THR A 156 3.37 18.01 11.26
C THR A 156 3.75 16.60 10.83
N ALA A 157 2.76 15.83 10.38
CA ALA A 157 2.95 14.54 9.75
C ALA A 157 3.08 14.72 8.22
N PRO A 158 4.24 14.40 7.63
CA PRO A 158 4.41 14.39 6.18
C PRO A 158 3.90 13.08 5.56
N PHE A 159 3.75 13.07 4.23
CA PHE A 159 3.56 11.87 3.41
C PHE A 159 2.38 10.98 3.83
N VAL A 160 1.29 11.55 4.33
CA VAL A 160 0.09 10.81 4.75
C VAL A 160 -0.64 10.34 3.49
N LEU A 161 -0.50 9.04 3.17
CA LEU A 161 -1.11 8.42 2.00
C LEU A 161 -2.64 8.54 2.07
N ASP A 162 -3.23 9.09 1.01
CA ASP A 162 -4.65 9.45 0.88
C ASP A 162 -5.19 10.34 2.02
N GLY A 163 -4.32 11.03 2.77
CA GLY A 163 -4.70 11.81 3.94
C GLY A 163 -5.65 12.98 3.65
N ALA A 164 -5.68 13.46 2.41
CA ALA A 164 -6.61 14.50 1.96
C ALA A 164 -8.00 13.96 1.59
N ASP A 165 -8.12 12.65 1.37
CA ASP A 165 -9.37 11.93 1.08
C ASP A 165 -9.91 11.21 2.32
N ALA A 166 -9.11 11.14 3.39
CA ALA A 166 -9.46 10.46 4.63
C ALA A 166 -10.59 11.17 5.40
N GLU A 167 -11.49 10.36 5.93
CA GLU A 167 -12.57 10.75 6.84
C GLU A 167 -12.14 10.66 8.30
N ALA A 168 -11.09 9.89 8.60
CA ALA A 168 -10.47 9.79 9.91
C ALA A 168 -8.94 9.62 9.80
N LEU A 169 -8.20 10.17 10.75
CA LEU A 169 -6.74 10.08 10.81
C LEU A 169 -6.31 9.24 12.00
N VAL A 170 -5.53 8.20 11.75
CA VAL A 170 -4.81 7.45 12.78
C VAL A 170 -3.42 8.05 12.90
N VAL A 171 -3.04 8.56 14.06
CA VAL A 171 -1.84 9.37 14.24
C VAL A 171 -0.96 8.76 15.31
N ALA A 172 0.30 8.48 14.96
CA ALA A 172 1.33 8.19 15.94
C ALA A 172 1.86 9.51 16.51
N ALA A 173 1.92 9.62 17.84
CA ALA A 173 2.47 10.80 18.50
C ALA A 173 3.40 10.43 19.65
N ALA A 174 4.52 11.15 19.76
CA ALA A 174 5.46 11.02 20.85
C ALA A 174 4.91 11.66 22.14
N GLY A 175 4.93 10.90 23.22
CA GLY A 175 4.59 11.31 24.57
C GLY A 175 5.73 11.02 25.57
N ALA A 176 5.44 11.17 26.87
CA ALA A 176 6.43 10.98 27.92
C ALA A 176 6.90 9.51 28.05
N ASP A 177 6.00 8.57 27.80
CA ASP A 177 6.24 7.13 27.98
C ASP A 177 6.59 6.41 26.67
N GLY A 178 6.79 7.14 25.57
CA GLY A 178 7.04 6.59 24.24
C GLY A 178 6.01 7.06 23.21
N VAL A 179 5.81 6.26 22.16
CA VAL A 179 4.83 6.57 21.10
C VAL A 179 3.48 5.95 21.42
N ASP A 180 2.43 6.75 21.32
CA ASP A 180 1.05 6.30 21.40
C ASP A 180 0.25 6.65 20.14
N LEU A 181 -0.88 5.97 19.96
CA LEU A 181 -1.76 6.10 18.80
C LEU A 181 -3.04 6.87 19.17
N PHE A 182 -3.47 7.72 18.25
CA PHE A 182 -4.61 8.60 18.43
C PHE A 182 -5.50 8.59 17.19
N LEU A 183 -6.79 8.82 17.38
CA LEU A 183 -7.77 9.03 16.32
C LEU A 183 -8.15 10.51 16.28
N ALA A 184 -7.97 11.15 15.13
CA ALA A 184 -8.31 12.54 14.89
C ALA A 184 -9.35 12.66 13.76
N ASP A 185 -10.29 13.60 13.91
CA ASP A 185 -11.15 14.04 12.82
C ASP A 185 -10.38 15.07 11.97
N PRO A 186 -10.22 14.88 10.64
CA PRO A 186 -9.61 15.87 9.75
C PRO A 186 -10.23 17.28 9.83
N ARG A 187 -11.48 17.38 10.31
CA ARG A 187 -12.27 18.61 10.44
C ARG A 187 -12.19 19.23 11.84
N GLU A 188 -11.50 18.60 12.79
CA GLU A 188 -11.33 19.14 14.15
C GLU A 188 -10.57 20.47 14.10
N PRO A 189 -11.00 21.51 14.85
CA PRO A 189 -10.23 22.72 15.02
C PRO A 189 -8.77 22.44 15.44
N GLY A 190 -7.83 23.00 14.68
CA GLY A 190 -6.40 22.78 14.88
C GLY A 190 -5.81 21.67 14.01
N VAL A 191 -6.61 20.94 13.23
CA VAL A 191 -6.13 20.08 12.14
C VAL A 191 -6.12 20.86 10.83
N THR A 192 -5.04 20.75 10.07
CA THR A 192 -4.95 21.28 8.71
C THR A 192 -4.39 20.21 7.80
N VAL A 193 -5.17 19.83 6.79
CA VAL A 193 -4.79 18.83 5.79
C VAL A 193 -4.51 19.54 4.47
N ARG A 194 -3.32 19.32 3.92
CA ARG A 194 -2.91 19.89 2.64
C ARG A 194 -2.44 18.79 1.70
N ARG A 195 -3.19 18.56 0.62
CA ARG A 195 -2.75 17.68 -0.48
C ARG A 195 -1.42 18.18 -1.05
N VAL A 196 -0.55 17.25 -1.44
CA VAL A 196 0.72 17.56 -2.10
C VAL A 196 0.73 16.98 -3.51
N PRO A 197 1.37 17.66 -4.48
CA PRO A 197 1.63 17.07 -5.79
C PRO A 197 2.50 15.82 -5.66
N THR A 198 2.15 14.78 -6.42
CA THR A 198 2.87 13.49 -6.45
C THR A 198 3.20 13.12 -7.89
N LEU A 199 4.26 12.32 -8.08
CA LEU A 199 4.65 11.81 -9.40
C LEU A 199 3.55 10.93 -10.01
N ASP A 200 2.99 10.05 -9.18
CA ASP A 200 1.88 9.17 -9.51
C ASP A 200 0.56 9.77 -9.00
N LEU A 201 -0.38 9.92 -9.94
CA LEU A 201 -1.70 10.50 -9.70
C LEU A 201 -2.58 9.62 -8.80
N SER A 202 -2.31 8.32 -8.80
CA SER A 202 -3.07 7.33 -8.04
C SER A 202 -2.43 7.02 -6.67
N ARG A 203 -1.37 7.73 -6.27
CA ARG A 203 -0.81 7.73 -4.90
C ARG A 203 -0.99 9.12 -4.31
N GLY A 204 -2.22 9.48 -3.92
CA GLY A 204 -2.49 10.76 -3.27
C GLY A 204 -1.74 10.86 -1.95
N GLN A 205 -1.14 12.02 -1.65
CA GLN A 205 -0.50 12.25 -0.35
C GLN A 205 -0.91 13.61 0.21
N ALA A 206 -0.85 13.72 1.54
CA ALA A 206 -1.09 14.95 2.25
C ALA A 206 -0.01 15.23 3.30
N VAL A 207 0.15 16.50 3.63
CA VAL A 207 0.80 16.96 4.86
C VAL A 207 -0.31 17.33 5.83
N VAL A 208 -0.28 16.75 7.02
CA VAL A 208 -1.24 17.02 8.09
C VAL A 208 -0.55 17.75 9.22
N THR A 209 -1.05 18.93 9.58
CA THR A 209 -0.54 19.73 10.69
C THR A 209 -1.53 19.79 11.82
N PHE A 210 -1.05 19.57 13.04
CA PHE A 210 -1.80 19.63 14.28
C PHE A 210 -1.32 20.82 15.11
N SER A 211 -2.25 21.68 15.51
CA SER A 211 -2.01 22.91 16.29
C SER A 211 -2.88 22.91 17.55
N GLY A 212 -2.67 21.93 18.42
CA GLY A 212 -3.51 21.74 19.61
C GLY A 212 -4.86 21.10 19.28
N ALA A 213 -4.87 20.19 18.32
CA ALA A 213 -6.07 19.47 17.89
C ALA A 213 -6.50 18.46 18.95
N ARG A 214 -7.79 18.43 19.30
CA ARG A 214 -8.34 17.42 20.22
C ARG A 214 -8.45 16.07 19.52
N VAL A 215 -8.05 15.02 20.19
CA VAL A 215 -8.05 13.66 19.63
C VAL A 215 -8.58 12.64 20.64
N LYS A 216 -8.89 11.44 20.16
CA LYS A 216 -9.18 10.29 21.01
C LYS A 216 -7.92 9.43 21.14
N ALA A 217 -7.49 9.12 22.35
CA ALA A 217 -6.42 8.14 22.57
C ALA A 217 -6.91 6.72 22.21
N LEU A 218 -6.07 5.96 21.49
CA LEU A 218 -6.31 4.56 21.14
C LEU A 218 -5.43 3.61 21.96
N THR A 219 -4.23 4.06 22.31
CA THR A 219 -3.27 3.38 23.19
C THR A 219 -2.81 4.31 24.30
N ALA A 220 -2.08 3.75 25.27
CA ALA A 220 -1.38 4.51 26.30
C ALA A 220 -0.11 3.76 26.71
N GLY A 221 0.86 4.48 27.29
CA GLY A 221 2.04 3.86 27.90
C GLY A 221 3.11 3.43 26.90
N GLY A 222 3.12 4.01 25.69
CA GLY A 222 4.16 3.76 24.68
C GLY A 222 3.94 2.51 23.84
N GLU A 223 2.76 1.90 23.88
CA GLU A 223 2.43 0.65 23.15
C GLU A 223 2.34 0.84 21.63
N GLY A 224 2.18 2.09 21.16
CA GLY A 224 1.92 2.40 19.76
C GLY A 224 3.05 1.99 18.82
N ALA A 225 4.32 2.02 19.27
CA ALA A 225 5.46 1.74 18.40
C ALA A 225 5.49 0.30 17.87
N ASP A 226 5.19 -0.67 18.73
CA ASP A 226 5.19 -2.08 18.36
C ASP A 226 3.96 -2.42 17.49
N ILE A 227 2.82 -1.78 17.77
CA ILE A 227 1.60 -1.94 16.94
C ILE A 227 1.86 -1.46 15.52
N VAL A 228 2.42 -0.26 15.37
CA VAL A 228 2.79 0.29 14.05
C VAL A 228 3.78 -0.63 13.34
N SER A 229 4.82 -1.08 14.03
CA SER A 229 5.86 -1.91 13.41
C SER A 229 5.30 -3.21 12.84
N ARG A 230 4.40 -3.89 13.57
CA ARG A 230 3.72 -5.10 13.09
C ARG A 230 2.77 -4.82 11.91
N ALA A 231 2.00 -3.73 11.99
CA ALA A 231 1.10 -3.35 10.91
C ALA A 231 1.86 -2.99 9.62
N LEU A 232 3.04 -2.39 9.75
CA LEU A 232 3.91 -2.08 8.62
C LEU A 232 4.42 -3.34 7.93
N ASP A 233 4.75 -4.41 8.64
CA ASP A 233 5.15 -5.68 7.99
C ASP A 233 4.07 -6.22 7.05
N VAL A 234 2.80 -6.16 7.47
CA VAL A 234 1.65 -6.51 6.61
C VAL A 234 1.55 -5.55 5.41
N ALA A 235 1.71 -4.24 5.65
CA ALA A 235 1.64 -3.24 4.59
C ALA A 235 2.77 -3.37 3.55
N LEU A 236 3.98 -3.74 3.98
CA LEU A 236 5.10 -4.00 3.09
C LEU A 236 4.81 -5.20 2.18
N ILE A 237 4.15 -6.24 2.69
CA ILE A 237 3.78 -7.41 1.88
C ILE A 237 2.66 -7.05 0.90
N ALA A 238 1.65 -6.29 1.34
CA ALA A 238 0.58 -5.78 0.49
C ALA A 238 1.14 -4.90 -0.66
N LEU A 239 2.05 -3.98 -0.34
CA LEU A 239 2.73 -3.15 -1.33
C LEU A 239 3.60 -3.99 -2.29
N ALA A 240 4.24 -5.06 -1.79
CA ALA A 240 5.06 -5.94 -2.63
C ALA A 240 4.21 -6.75 -3.61
N ALA A 241 3.00 -7.16 -3.19
CA ALA A 241 2.02 -7.79 -4.07
C ALA A 241 1.49 -6.81 -5.12
N GLU A 242 1.20 -5.56 -4.75
CA GLU A 242 0.80 -4.52 -5.72
C GLU A 242 1.91 -4.25 -6.76
N GLN A 243 3.16 -4.13 -6.31
CA GLN A 243 4.33 -3.98 -7.17
C GLN A 243 4.50 -5.18 -8.13
N LEU A 244 4.28 -6.42 -7.64
CA LEU A 244 4.29 -7.62 -8.47
C LEU A 244 3.22 -7.56 -9.58
N GLY A 245 1.99 -7.18 -9.22
CA GLY A 245 0.90 -7.00 -10.17
C GLY A 245 1.22 -5.97 -11.26
N GLY A 246 1.77 -4.83 -10.85
CA GLY A 246 2.22 -3.78 -11.77
C GLY A 246 3.35 -4.24 -12.69
N ALA A 247 4.33 -4.97 -12.16
CA ALA A 247 5.43 -5.53 -12.94
C ALA A 247 4.93 -6.56 -13.96
N GLN A 248 4.01 -7.44 -13.56
CA GLN A 248 3.40 -8.42 -14.46
C GLN A 248 2.63 -7.73 -15.59
N ALA A 249 1.84 -6.70 -15.30
CA ALA A 249 1.10 -5.96 -16.33
C ALA A 249 2.04 -5.22 -17.31
N ALA A 250 3.13 -4.63 -16.80
CA ALA A 250 4.15 -4.00 -17.64
C ALA A 250 4.87 -5.02 -18.55
N LEU A 251 5.18 -6.21 -18.04
CA LEU A 251 5.71 -7.32 -18.84
C LEU A 251 4.72 -7.77 -19.91
N ASP A 252 3.45 -8.01 -19.55
CA ASP A 252 2.40 -8.47 -20.46
C ASP A 252 2.20 -7.49 -21.61
N MET A 253 2.11 -6.19 -21.29
CA MET A 253 2.02 -5.10 -22.27
C MET A 253 3.21 -5.09 -23.22
N THR A 254 4.42 -5.25 -22.67
CA THR A 254 5.66 -5.27 -23.47
C THR A 254 5.71 -6.47 -24.40
N VAL A 255 5.40 -7.66 -23.91
CA VAL A 255 5.38 -8.90 -24.71
C VAL A 255 4.36 -8.79 -25.84
N ALA A 256 3.16 -8.26 -25.57
CA ALA A 256 2.16 -8.00 -26.60
C ALA A 256 2.71 -7.03 -27.66
N HIS A 257 3.28 -5.91 -27.25
CA HIS A 257 3.82 -4.89 -28.14
C HIS A 257 4.94 -5.43 -29.04
N VAL A 258 5.92 -6.12 -28.47
CA VAL A 258 7.09 -6.60 -29.25
C VAL A 258 6.74 -7.72 -30.21
N ARG A 259 5.65 -8.46 -29.98
CA ARG A 259 5.13 -9.47 -30.91
C ARG A 259 4.53 -8.84 -32.16
N ASP A 260 3.82 -7.73 -32.01
CA ASP A 260 3.05 -7.12 -33.10
C ASP A 260 3.85 -6.03 -33.85
N ARG A 261 4.71 -5.29 -33.14
CA ARG A 261 5.46 -4.17 -33.71
C ARG A 261 6.51 -4.64 -34.71
N THR A 262 6.41 -4.18 -35.96
CA THR A 262 7.35 -4.50 -37.04
C THR A 262 8.35 -3.37 -37.29
N GLN A 263 9.64 -3.70 -37.31
CA GLN A 263 10.74 -2.82 -37.75
C GLN A 263 11.79 -3.65 -38.48
N PHE A 264 12.49 -3.04 -39.43
CA PHE A 264 13.52 -3.71 -40.25
C PHE A 264 13.01 -5.02 -40.90
N GLY A 265 11.76 -5.03 -41.34
CA GLY A 265 11.14 -6.14 -42.07
C GLY A 265 10.69 -7.35 -41.23
N ARG A 266 10.68 -7.26 -39.89
CA ARG A 266 10.13 -8.32 -39.02
C ARG A 266 9.62 -7.77 -37.67
N ALA A 267 8.88 -8.60 -36.93
CA ALA A 267 8.50 -8.28 -35.55
C ALA A 267 9.74 -8.02 -34.67
N ILE A 268 9.69 -6.99 -33.84
CA ILE A 268 10.84 -6.61 -33.01
C ILE A 268 11.18 -7.67 -31.95
N GLY A 269 10.20 -8.45 -31.49
CA GLY A 269 10.41 -9.63 -30.65
C GLY A 269 11.25 -10.74 -31.32
N GLY A 270 11.53 -10.63 -32.62
CA GLY A 270 12.44 -11.52 -33.33
C GLY A 270 13.93 -11.25 -33.08
N PHE A 271 14.31 -10.06 -32.62
CA PHE A 271 15.70 -9.71 -32.31
C PHE A 271 16.15 -10.29 -30.97
N GLN A 272 17.36 -10.88 -30.91
CA GLN A 272 17.82 -11.53 -29.68
C GLN A 272 17.91 -10.60 -28.47
N ALA A 273 18.34 -9.34 -28.68
CA ALA A 273 18.38 -8.35 -27.61
C ALA A 273 17.01 -8.14 -26.95
N VAL A 274 15.94 -8.07 -27.76
CA VAL A 274 14.55 -7.93 -27.27
C VAL A 274 14.10 -9.20 -26.54
N LYS A 275 14.43 -10.39 -27.07
CA LYS A 275 14.11 -11.67 -26.41
C LYS A 275 14.79 -11.82 -25.05
N HIS A 276 16.08 -11.49 -24.97
CA HIS A 276 16.83 -11.57 -23.71
C HIS A 276 16.25 -10.60 -22.68
N ALA A 277 16.00 -9.35 -23.04
CA ALA A 277 15.38 -8.40 -22.13
C ALA A 277 13.98 -8.85 -21.66
N CYS A 278 13.15 -9.43 -22.54
CA CYS A 278 11.87 -10.01 -22.13
C CYS A 278 12.02 -11.21 -21.18
N ALA A 279 13.05 -12.04 -21.38
CA ALA A 279 13.35 -13.14 -20.48
C ALA A 279 13.86 -12.65 -19.11
N ASP A 280 14.68 -11.60 -19.09
CA ASP A 280 15.18 -10.99 -17.86
C ASP A 280 14.05 -10.34 -17.07
N MET A 281 13.14 -9.61 -17.73
CA MET A 281 11.93 -9.08 -17.08
C MET A 281 11.06 -10.21 -16.48
N LEU A 282 10.86 -11.31 -17.22
CA LEU A 282 10.12 -12.46 -16.71
C LEU A 282 10.81 -13.06 -15.47
N LEU A 283 12.13 -13.21 -15.48
CA LEU A 283 12.89 -13.70 -14.33
C LEU A 283 12.67 -12.81 -13.09
N GLN A 284 12.70 -11.48 -13.27
CA GLN A 284 12.46 -10.52 -12.19
C GLN A 284 11.04 -10.67 -11.61
N VAL A 285 10.03 -10.80 -12.48
CA VAL A 285 8.63 -10.99 -12.05
C VAL A 285 8.43 -12.31 -11.30
N GLU A 286 9.02 -13.42 -11.76
CA GLU A 286 8.91 -14.70 -11.06
C GLU A 286 9.68 -14.72 -9.73
N ALA A 287 10.80 -14.00 -9.63
CA ALA A 287 11.52 -13.81 -8.37
C ALA A 287 10.68 -12.99 -7.37
N ALA A 288 10.04 -11.90 -7.83
CA ALA A 288 9.12 -11.10 -7.05
C ALA A 288 7.91 -11.94 -6.57
N ARG A 289 7.33 -12.76 -7.46
CA ARG A 289 6.24 -13.68 -7.13
C ARG A 289 6.63 -14.66 -6.03
N SER A 290 7.82 -15.24 -6.13
CA SER A 290 8.35 -16.16 -5.13
C SER A 290 8.52 -15.47 -3.76
N ALA A 291 8.98 -14.22 -3.74
CA ALA A 291 9.15 -13.45 -2.51
C ALA A 291 7.81 -13.13 -1.83
N VAL A 292 6.79 -12.73 -2.60
CA VAL A 292 5.43 -12.49 -2.08
C VAL A 292 4.81 -13.77 -1.52
N VAL A 293 4.89 -14.89 -2.26
CA VAL A 293 4.39 -16.19 -1.77
C VAL A 293 5.06 -16.60 -0.47
N ARG A 294 6.40 -16.45 -0.37
CA ARG A 294 7.15 -16.75 0.86
C ARG A 294 6.69 -15.88 2.03
N ALA A 295 6.37 -14.61 1.79
CA ALA A 295 5.91 -13.67 2.80
C ALA A 295 4.49 -13.96 3.28
N VAL A 296 3.58 -14.34 2.38
CA VAL A 296 2.24 -14.82 2.76
C VAL A 296 2.34 -16.09 3.61
N LEU A 297 3.21 -17.03 3.24
CA LEU A 297 3.44 -18.26 4.02
C LEU A 297 4.14 -18.00 5.38
N ALA A 298 4.66 -16.79 5.62
CA ALA A 298 5.23 -16.40 6.90
C ALA A 298 4.18 -15.92 7.91
N ASP A 299 2.91 -15.84 7.52
CA ASP A 299 1.84 -15.42 8.41
C ASP A 299 1.77 -16.31 9.67
N GLY A 300 1.42 -15.70 10.80
CA GLY A 300 1.39 -16.36 12.12
C GLY A 300 2.73 -16.41 12.86
N SER A 301 3.86 -15.98 12.27
CA SER A 301 5.13 -15.80 12.97
C SER A 301 5.69 -14.38 12.78
N PRO A 302 5.60 -13.49 13.79
CA PRO A 302 6.02 -12.10 13.63
C PRO A 302 7.47 -11.92 13.19
N GLU A 303 8.39 -12.75 13.71
CA GLU A 303 9.81 -12.69 13.35
C GLU A 303 10.06 -13.10 11.89
N VAL A 304 9.44 -14.20 11.45
CA VAL A 304 9.58 -14.70 10.08
C VAL A 304 8.85 -13.77 9.10
N LEU A 305 7.72 -13.18 9.51
CA LEU A 305 6.97 -12.21 8.72
C LEU A 305 7.81 -10.95 8.49
N ALA A 306 8.46 -10.42 9.53
CA ALA A 306 9.32 -9.25 9.42
C ALA A 306 10.49 -9.46 8.44
N GLU A 307 11.14 -10.62 8.52
CA GLU A 307 12.20 -11.02 7.57
C GLU A 307 11.65 -11.09 6.13
N ALA A 308 10.55 -11.81 5.93
CA ALA A 308 9.97 -12.03 4.62
C ALA A 308 9.42 -10.73 3.99
N ALA A 309 8.86 -9.83 4.80
CA ALA A 309 8.42 -8.50 4.36
C ALA A 309 9.60 -7.66 3.85
N ALA A 310 10.75 -7.70 4.55
CA ALA A 310 11.96 -7.00 4.11
C ALA A 310 12.50 -7.57 2.77
N VAL A 311 12.51 -8.90 2.62
CA VAL A 311 12.90 -9.56 1.36
C VAL A 311 11.94 -9.20 0.23
N ALA A 312 10.63 -9.30 0.46
CA ALA A 312 9.60 -9.02 -0.54
C ALA A 312 9.72 -7.58 -1.06
N GLN A 313 9.81 -6.59 -0.17
CA GLN A 313 9.93 -5.19 -0.60
C GLN A 313 11.21 -4.88 -1.37
N ALA A 314 12.36 -5.42 -0.93
CA ALA A 314 13.60 -5.16 -1.63
C ALA A 314 13.62 -5.77 -3.04
N TRP A 315 12.91 -6.88 -3.29
CA TRP A 315 12.89 -7.56 -4.58
C TRP A 315 11.76 -7.04 -5.48
N CYS A 316 10.55 -6.91 -4.96
CA CYS A 316 9.40 -6.44 -5.73
C CYS A 316 9.54 -4.98 -6.17
N GLY A 317 10.05 -4.10 -5.31
CA GLY A 317 10.27 -2.70 -5.65
C GLY A 317 11.27 -2.52 -6.79
N GLU A 318 12.40 -3.23 -6.76
CA GLU A 318 13.40 -3.18 -7.84
C GLU A 318 12.92 -3.85 -9.12
N ALA A 319 12.24 -4.99 -9.01
CA ALA A 319 11.64 -5.67 -10.16
C ALA A 319 10.65 -4.76 -10.87
N PHE A 320 9.75 -4.10 -10.14
CA PHE A 320 8.75 -3.23 -10.75
C PHE A 320 9.38 -2.00 -11.43
N VAL A 321 10.35 -1.34 -10.79
CA VAL A 321 11.10 -0.23 -11.40
C VAL A 321 11.78 -0.66 -12.70
N SER A 322 12.49 -1.79 -12.67
CA SER A 322 13.22 -2.33 -13.82
C SER A 322 12.27 -2.67 -14.98
N VAL A 323 11.23 -3.46 -14.70
CA VAL A 323 10.27 -3.92 -15.71
C VAL A 323 9.45 -2.75 -16.27
N ALA A 324 9.04 -1.78 -15.46
CA ALA A 324 8.32 -0.60 -15.93
C ALA A 324 9.20 0.31 -16.81
N ALA A 325 10.50 0.45 -16.49
CA ALA A 325 11.43 1.21 -17.32
C ALA A 325 11.64 0.54 -18.69
N GLU A 326 11.85 -0.78 -18.72
CA GLU A 326 11.94 -1.55 -19.96
C GLU A 326 10.63 -1.48 -20.77
N CYS A 327 9.48 -1.50 -20.09
CA CYS A 327 8.18 -1.31 -20.73
C CYS A 327 8.13 0.01 -21.50
N VAL A 328 8.50 1.14 -20.87
CA VAL A 328 8.58 2.43 -21.57
C VAL A 328 9.56 2.36 -22.74
N GLN A 329 10.74 1.78 -22.53
CA GLN A 329 11.80 1.70 -23.54
C GLN A 329 11.36 0.90 -24.78
N PHE A 330 10.72 -0.26 -24.61
CA PHE A 330 10.28 -1.10 -25.72
C PHE A 330 9.11 -0.51 -26.52
N HIS A 331 8.28 0.32 -25.89
CA HIS A 331 7.25 1.10 -26.59
C HIS A 331 7.82 2.36 -27.28
N GLY A 332 9.10 2.68 -27.05
CA GLY A 332 9.80 3.81 -27.66
C GLY A 332 9.09 5.13 -27.40
N GLY A 333 9.00 5.98 -28.43
CA GLY A 333 8.34 7.29 -28.30
C GLY A 333 6.90 7.22 -27.78
N MET A 334 6.14 6.16 -28.10
CA MET A 334 4.75 6.00 -27.62
C MET A 334 4.69 5.77 -26.11
N GLY A 335 5.67 5.06 -25.54
CA GLY A 335 5.74 4.77 -24.11
C GLY A 335 5.84 6.03 -23.25
N PHE A 336 6.24 7.16 -23.83
CA PHE A 336 6.38 8.47 -23.17
C PHE A 336 5.20 9.43 -23.44
N THR A 337 4.20 8.99 -24.21
CA THR A 337 3.01 9.80 -24.54
C THR A 337 1.92 9.61 -23.51
N TRP A 338 1.06 10.62 -23.33
CA TRP A 338 -0.07 10.51 -22.41
C TRP A 338 -1.09 9.46 -22.88
N GLU A 339 -1.16 9.16 -24.16
CA GLU A 339 -2.10 8.21 -24.76
C GLU A 339 -1.79 6.75 -24.42
N HIS A 340 -0.53 6.44 -24.06
CA HIS A 340 -0.11 5.09 -23.71
C HIS A 340 -0.03 4.89 -22.20
N ASP A 341 -0.24 3.67 -21.70
CA ASP A 341 -0.27 3.40 -20.26
C ASP A 341 1.10 3.15 -19.63
N ALA A 342 2.13 2.81 -20.43
CA ALA A 342 3.47 2.49 -19.93
C ALA A 342 4.05 3.54 -18.95
N HIS A 343 3.85 4.83 -19.21
CA HIS A 343 4.33 5.87 -18.28
C HIS A 343 3.59 5.90 -16.94
N LEU A 344 2.33 5.43 -16.88
CA LEU A 344 1.60 5.30 -15.62
C LEU A 344 2.24 4.24 -14.72
N TYR A 345 2.60 3.08 -15.30
CA TYR A 345 3.32 2.03 -14.58
C TYR A 345 4.70 2.50 -14.12
N PHE A 346 5.42 3.24 -14.97
CA PHE A 346 6.70 3.83 -14.57
C PHE A 346 6.54 4.80 -13.39
N ARG A 347 5.53 5.69 -13.42
CA ARG A 347 5.26 6.63 -12.31
C ARG A 347 4.91 5.89 -11.01
N ARG A 348 4.01 4.89 -11.06
CA ARG A 348 3.68 4.05 -9.90
C ARG A 348 4.92 3.33 -9.37
N ALA A 349 5.71 2.69 -10.24
CA ALA A 349 6.92 1.97 -9.83
C ALA A 349 7.91 2.88 -9.11
N GLN A 350 8.13 4.10 -9.63
CA GLN A 350 9.02 5.08 -9.00
C GLN A 350 8.49 5.59 -7.65
N SER A 351 7.17 5.79 -7.52
CA SER A 351 6.55 6.20 -6.26
C SER A 351 6.58 5.08 -5.22
N ASP A 352 6.25 3.86 -5.60
CA ASP A 352 6.20 2.70 -4.70
C ASP A 352 7.59 2.23 -4.27
N ALA A 353 8.62 2.42 -5.09
CA ALA A 353 10.00 2.04 -4.75
C ALA A 353 10.62 2.84 -3.60
N VAL A 354 10.00 3.95 -3.18
CA VAL A 354 10.42 4.75 -2.03
C VAL A 354 9.38 4.78 -0.91
N LEU A 355 8.16 4.33 -1.17
CA LEU A 355 7.06 4.28 -0.21
C LEU A 355 7.37 3.23 0.87
N LEU A 356 7.25 3.62 2.14
CA LEU A 356 7.58 2.77 3.32
C LEU A 356 9.04 2.29 3.40
N GLY A 357 9.93 2.84 2.57
CA GLY A 357 11.36 2.49 2.53
C GLY A 357 11.76 1.81 1.21
N GLY A 358 12.90 2.22 0.65
CA GLY A 358 13.39 1.62 -0.59
C GLY A 358 14.18 0.32 -0.38
N ALA A 359 14.53 -0.35 -1.48
CA ALA A 359 15.20 -1.65 -1.44
C ALA A 359 16.50 -1.66 -0.61
N ALA A 360 17.32 -0.61 -0.69
CA ALA A 360 18.52 -0.48 0.15
C ALA A 360 18.19 -0.47 1.64
N HIS A 361 17.12 0.23 2.05
CA HIS A 361 16.66 0.26 3.43
C HIS A 361 16.17 -1.12 3.89
N HIS A 362 15.41 -1.83 3.06
CA HIS A 362 14.91 -3.15 3.43
C HIS A 362 16.01 -4.23 3.47
N ARG A 363 17.07 -4.10 2.66
CA ARG A 363 18.28 -4.94 2.81
C ARG A 363 19.01 -4.67 4.12
N GLU A 364 19.14 -3.40 4.52
CA GLU A 364 19.75 -3.03 5.80
C GLU A 364 18.90 -3.52 6.98
N ARG A 365 17.57 -3.37 6.89
CA ARG A 365 16.63 -3.95 7.86
C ARG A 365 16.78 -5.46 7.96
N LEU A 366 16.86 -6.17 6.83
CA LEU A 366 17.07 -7.61 6.78
C LEU A 366 18.39 -8.01 7.46
N ALA A 367 19.48 -7.29 7.18
CA ALA A 367 20.77 -7.52 7.84
C ALA A 367 20.66 -7.39 9.37
N GLY A 368 19.95 -6.36 9.85
CA GLY A 368 19.67 -6.18 11.28
C GLY A 368 18.85 -7.30 11.90
N LEU A 369 17.81 -7.80 11.19
CA LEU A 369 16.99 -8.93 11.64
C LEU A 369 17.78 -10.24 11.72
N LEU A 370 18.75 -10.43 10.81
CA LEU A 370 19.63 -11.61 10.78
C LEU A 370 20.86 -11.48 11.71
N GLY A 371 21.05 -10.34 12.36
CA GLY A 371 22.17 -10.07 13.26
C GLY A 371 23.53 -9.95 12.57
N TRP A 372 23.56 -9.42 11.34
CA TRP A 372 24.77 -9.22 10.53
C TRP A 372 25.52 -7.92 10.86
#